data_AF-I4HLH1-F1
#
_entry.id   AF-I4HLH1-F1
#
_cell.length_a   1.000
_cell.length_b   1.000
_cell.length_c   1.000
_cell.angle_alpha   90.00
_cell.angle_beta   90.00
_cell.angle_gamma   90.00
#
_symmetry.space_group_name_H-M   'P 1'
#
loop_
_entity.id
_entity.type
_entity.pdbx_description
1 polymer ?
#
loop_
_entity_poly.entity_id
_entity_poly.type
_entity_poly.pdbx_seq_one_letter_code
_entity_poly.pdbx_strand_id
1 'polypeptide(L)' 'MTAVVAAYEGGVAFIADGYARARQGFGVCIGLGGPGVTNRVTAIAAALTNN' A
#
# COMPACT_ATOMS: atom_id res chain seq x y z
N MET A 1 9.50 -3.91 -13.76
CA MET A 1 8.99 -3.37 -12.48
C MET A 1 8.70 -1.90 -12.70
N THR A 2 7.44 -1.49 -12.72
CA THR A 2 7.04 -0.11 -12.98
C THR A 2 6.62 0.52 -11.66
N ALA A 3 7.25 1.63 -11.28
CA ALA A 3 6.91 2.34 -10.05
C ALA A 3 5.69 3.24 -10.27
N VAL A 4 4.76 3.24 -9.32
CA VAL A 4 3.62 4.16 -9.28
C VAL A 4 3.79 5.05 -8.06
N VAL A 5 3.89 6.36 -8.29
CA VAL A 5 4.05 7.35 -7.22
C VAL A 5 2.68 7.86 -6.81
N ALA A 6 2.33 7.73 -5.54
CA ALA A 6 1.15 8.39 -5.00
C ALA A 6 1.56 9.72 -4.34
N ALA A 7 0.64 10.69 -4.36
CA ALA A 7 0.83 11.98 -3.69
C ALA A 7 0.79 11.88 -2.15
N TYR A 8 0.27 10.78 -1.61
CA TYR A 8 0.12 10.54 -0.18
C TYR A 8 0.56 9.12 0.16
N GLU A 9 1.32 8.95 1.24
CA GLU A 9 1.91 7.64 1.57
C GLU A 9 0.85 6.58 1.85
N GLY A 10 -0.26 6.95 2.52
CA GLY A 10 -1.37 6.01 2.73
C GLY A 10 -1.96 5.47 1.44
N GLY A 11 -1.99 6.29 0.38
CA GLY A 11 -2.48 5.89 -0.94
C GLY A 11 -1.62 4.82 -1.60
N VAL A 12 -0.30 4.85 -1.41
CA VAL A 12 0.64 3.84 -1.94
C VAL A 12 0.29 2.43 -1.44
N ALA A 13 -0.10 2.29 -0.18
CA ALA A 13 -0.45 0.99 0.41
C ALA A 13 -1.81 0.46 -0.10
N PHE A 14 -2.81 1.33 -0.28
CA PHE A 14 -4.10 0.95 -0.88
C PHE A 14 -3.95 0.54 -2.34
N ILE A 15 -3.10 1.21 -3.11
CA ILE A 15 -2.82 0.83 -4.51
C ILE A 15 -2.18 -0.56 -4.55
N ALA A 16 -1.22 -0.84 -3.66
CA ALA A 16 -0.55 -2.15 -3.60
C ALA A 16 -1.51 -3.27 -3.20
N ASP A 17 -2.38 -3.05 -2.22
CA ASP A 17 -3.42 -3.99 -1.81
C ASP A 17 -4.44 -4.26 -2.94
N GLY A 18 -4.91 -3.20 -3.60
CA GLY A 18 -5.80 -3.33 -4.77
C GLY A 18 -5.13 -4.07 -5.94
N TYR A 19 -3.84 -3.80 -6.18
CA TYR A 19 -3.04 -4.50 -7.18
C TYR A 19 -2.89 -5.99 -6.85
N ALA A 20 -2.58 -6.32 -5.59
CA ALA A 20 -2.46 -7.70 -5.13
C ALA A 20 -3.76 -8.48 -5.38
N ARG A 21 -4.91 -7.90 -5.01
CA ARG A 21 -6.23 -8.51 -5.18
C ARG A 21 -6.64 -8.65 -6.64
N ALA A 22 -6.54 -7.57 -7.43
CA ALA A 22 -6.94 -7.58 -8.83
C ALA A 22 -6.10 -8.53 -9.69
N ARG A 23 -4.84 -8.74 -9.31
CA ARG A 23 -3.89 -9.58 -10.06
C ARG A 23 -3.70 -10.97 -9.45
N GLN A 24 -4.40 -11.29 -8.35
CA GLN A 24 -4.23 -12.49 -7.54
C GLN A 24 -2.75 -12.81 -7.25
N GLY A 25 -2.00 -11.77 -6.87
CA GLY A 25 -0.55 -11.84 -6.76
C GLY A 25 -0.01 -10.96 -5.66
N PHE A 26 1.31 -10.79 -5.62
CA PHE A 26 1.97 -10.01 -4.59
C PHE A 26 2.02 -8.51 -4.95
N GLY A 27 1.51 -7.66 -4.07
CA GLY A 27 1.59 -6.20 -4.16
C GLY A 27 2.69 -5.65 -3.25
N VAL A 28 3.49 -4.71 -3.76
CA VAL A 28 4.58 -4.06 -3.01
C VAL A 28 4.32 -2.56 -2.94
N CYS A 29 4.54 -2.00 -1.75
CA CYS A 29 4.46 -0.57 -1.50
C CYS A 29 5.75 -0.11 -0.78
N ILE A 30 6.32 1.03 -1.20
CA ILE A 30 7.53 1.60 -0.61
C ILE A 30 7.19 3.04 -0.20
N GLY A 31 7.58 3.43 1.01
CA GLY A 31 7.35 4.77 1.51
C GLY A 31 8.38 5.16 2.57
N LEU A 32 8.38 6.43 2.95
CA LEU A 32 9.32 6.99 3.91
C LEU A 32 9.02 6.51 5.34
N GLY A 33 10.07 6.57 6.16
CA GLY A 33 10.01 6.36 7.62
C GLY A 33 9.31 7.51 8.35
N GLY A 34 9.18 7.41 9.68
CA GLY A 34 8.60 8.47 10.52
C GLY A 34 7.08 8.63 10.30
N PRO A 35 6.55 9.86 10.09
CA PRO A 35 5.11 10.07 9.92
C PRO A 35 4.52 9.34 8.70
N GLY A 36 5.35 9.08 7.69
CA GLY A 36 4.94 8.31 6.50
C GLY A 36 4.67 6.83 6.76
N VAL A 37 5.16 6.27 7.87
CA VAL A 37 4.81 4.90 8.30
C VAL A 37 3.41 4.91 8.90
N THR A 38 3.14 5.84 9.83
CA THR A 38 1.83 5.95 10.49
C THR A 38 0.71 6.25 9.50
N ASN A 39 0.98 7.05 8.46
CA ASN A 39 0.03 7.34 7.37
C ASN A 39 -0.43 6.09 6.60
N ARG A 40 0.37 5.01 6.60
CA ARG A 40 0.07 3.75 5.90
C ARG A 40 -0.55 2.68 6.78
N VAL A 41 -0.50 2.83 8.10
CA VAL A 41 -0.97 1.79 9.04
C VAL A 41 -2.43 1.41 8.78
N THR A 42 -3.29 2.38 8.49
CA THR A 42 -4.71 2.11 8.16
C THR A 42 -4.85 1.21 6.94
N ALA A 43 -4.08 1.47 5.88
CA ALA A 43 -4.12 0.68 4.66
C ALA A 43 -3.54 -0.73 4.87
N ILE A 44 -2.49 -0.86 5.68
CA ILE A 44 -1.90 -2.16 6.05
C ILE A 44 -2.88 -2.98 6.88
N ALA A 45 -3.54 -2.37 7.87
CA ALA A 45 -4.55 -3.02 8.69
C ALA A 45 -5.77 -3.46 7.85
N ALA A 46 -6.17 -2.62 6.89
CA ALA A 46 -7.21 -2.98 5.92
C ALA A 46 -6.78 -4.19 5.08
N ALA A 47 -5.57 -4.19 4.50
CA ALA A 47 -5.05 -5.32 3.72
C ALA A 47 -4.97 -6.62 4.52
N LEU A 48 -4.61 -6.55 5.81
CA LEU A 48 -4.61 -7.70 6.72
C LEU A 48 -6.02 -8.25 6.97
N THR A 49 -7.01 -7.37 7.09
CA THR A 49 -8.39 -7.73 7.41
C THR A 49 -9.19 -8.18 6.18
N ASN A 50 -8.85 -7.64 5.01
CA ASN A 50 -9.57 -7.83 3.75
C ASN A 50 -9.09 -9.06 2.94
N ASN A 51 -8.55 -10.07 3.62
CA ASN A 51 -8.05 -11.30 3.00
C ASN A 51 -9.19 -12.27 2.66
#